data_AF-A0A853I7X4-F1
#
_entry.id   AF-A0A853I7X4-F1
#
_cell.length_a   1.000
_cell.length_b   1.000
_cell.length_c   1.000
_cell.angle_alpha   90.00
_cell.angle_beta   90.00
_cell.angle_gamma   90.00
#
_symmetry.space_group_name_H-M   'P 1'
#
loop_
_entity.id
_entity.type
_entity.pdbx_description
1 polymer ?
#
loop_
_entity_poly.entity_id
_entity_poly.type
_entity_poly.pdbx_seq_one_letter_code
_entity_poly.pdbx_strand_id
1 'polypeptide(L)'
;LASELEKVVLPKKGRLSIKEKKRESDEKFKKARKQHSAVESAINALEVHGLDRCPDHGINGFRRYVSLAVLARNVQKLGALLYQQEKEERFHQAKRSRKKAA
;
A
#
# COMPACT_ATOMS: atom_id res chain seq x y z
N LEU A 1 13.86 1.22 -17.77
CA LEU A 1 13.31 0.38 -16.68
C LEU A 1 14.37 -0.51 -16.06
N ALA A 2 15.13 -1.29 -16.84
CA ALA A 2 16.25 -2.10 -16.32
C ALA A 2 17.37 -1.26 -15.68
N SER A 3 17.49 0.02 -16.05
CA SER A 3 18.41 1.00 -15.47
C SER A 3 17.98 1.59 -14.12
N GLU A 4 16.72 1.38 -13.71
CA GLU A 4 16.09 2.08 -12.56
C GLU A 4 15.84 1.14 -11.35
N LEU A 5 15.99 -0.17 -11.52
CA LEU A 5 15.68 -1.17 -10.49
C LEU A 5 16.89 -2.05 -10.21
N GLU A 6 17.50 -1.88 -9.04
CA GLU A 6 18.62 -2.70 -8.57
C GLU A 6 18.28 -4.20 -8.50
N LYS A 7 17.01 -4.54 -8.25
CA LYS A 7 16.56 -5.92 -8.14
C LYS A 7 15.14 -6.11 -8.66
N VAL A 8 15.02 -6.86 -9.75
CA VAL A 8 13.72 -7.26 -10.33
C VAL A 8 13.16 -8.45 -9.56
N VAL A 9 11.94 -8.30 -9.03
CA VAL A 9 11.26 -9.33 -8.22
C VAL A 9 9.97 -9.76 -8.92
N LEU A 10 10.14 -10.55 -9.99
CA LEU A 10 9.03 -11.13 -10.74
C LEU A 10 8.94 -12.64 -10.44
N PRO A 11 7.88 -13.12 -9.77
CA PRO A 11 7.72 -14.54 -9.49
C PRO A 11 7.45 -15.31 -10.79
N LYS A 12 8.03 -16.50 -10.92
CA LYS A 12 7.73 -17.37 -12.04
C LYS A 12 6.35 -17.98 -11.85
N LYS A 13 5.54 -17.96 -12.92
CA LYS A 13 4.26 -18.67 -12.96
C LYS A 13 4.51 -20.18 -13.11
N GLY A 14 3.75 -21.00 -12.38
CA GLY A 14 3.81 -22.46 -12.48
C GLY A 14 4.96 -23.10 -11.69
N ARG A 15 5.43 -24.27 -12.15
CA ARG A 15 6.43 -25.08 -11.42
C ARG A 15 7.81 -24.41 -11.43
N LEU A 16 8.40 -24.29 -10.24
CA LEU A 16 9.75 -23.75 -10.04
C LEU A 16 10.81 -24.84 -10.19
N SER A 17 11.89 -24.53 -10.91
CA SER A 17 13.14 -25.27 -10.89
C SER A 17 13.89 -25.04 -9.56
N ILE A 18 14.90 -25.86 -9.28
CA ILE A 18 15.72 -25.74 -8.05
C ILE A 18 16.37 -24.35 -7.94
N LYS A 19 16.88 -23.82 -9.06
CA LYS A 19 17.51 -22.49 -9.10
C LYS A 19 16.49 -21.38 -8.81
N GLU A 20 15.30 -21.48 -9.39
CA GLU A 20 14.22 -20.51 -9.17
C GLU A 20 13.68 -20.58 -7.75
N LYS A 21 13.54 -21.78 -7.19
CA LYS A 21 13.14 -21.96 -5.79
C LYS A 21 14.15 -21.32 -4.84
N LYS A 22 15.46 -21.45 -5.11
CA LYS A 22 16.51 -20.78 -4.32
C LYS A 22 16.43 -19.25 -4.45
N ARG A 23 16.18 -18.74 -5.66
CA ARG A 23 15.99 -17.30 -5.91
C ARG A 23 14.76 -16.73 -5.20
N GLU A 24 13.62 -17.39 -5.28
CA GLU A 24 12.37 -16.91 -4.68
C GLU A 24 12.29 -17.13 -3.16
N SER A 25 13.11 -18.04 -2.63
CA SER A 25 13.24 -18.27 -1.19
C SER A 25 14.09 -17.21 -0.47
N ASP A 26 14.84 -16.39 -1.22
CA ASP A 26 15.63 -15.29 -0.69
C ASP A 26 14.74 -14.28 0.07
N GLU A 27 15.19 -13.86 1.25
CA GLU A 27 14.40 -12.99 2.13
C GLU A 27 14.11 -11.62 1.50
N LYS A 28 15.07 -11.05 0.77
CA LYS A 28 14.85 -9.78 0.04
C LYS A 28 13.80 -9.96 -1.06
N PHE A 29 13.82 -11.09 -1.77
CA PHE A 29 12.82 -11.41 -2.79
C PHE A 29 11.42 -11.52 -2.18
N LYS A 30 11.26 -12.25 -1.06
CA LYS A 30 9.95 -12.39 -0.38
C LYS A 30 9.41 -11.05 0.10
N LYS A 31 10.25 -10.21 0.74
CA LYS A 31 9.83 -8.90 1.24
C LYS A 31 9.36 -7.98 0.12
N ALA A 32 10.15 -7.86 -0.96
CA ALA A 32 9.79 -7.06 -2.12
C ALA A 32 8.53 -7.59 -2.83
N ARG A 33 8.39 -8.92 -2.98
CA ARG A 33 7.18 -9.53 -3.55
C ARG A 33 5.93 -9.19 -2.74
N LYS A 34 6.01 -9.20 -1.41
CA LYS A 34 4.88 -8.82 -0.53
C LYS A 34 4.49 -7.35 -0.69
N GLN A 35 5.45 -6.46 -0.96
CA GLN A 35 5.16 -5.04 -1.19
C GLN A 35 4.35 -4.82 -2.47
N HIS A 36 4.49 -5.67 -3.49
CA HIS A 36 3.71 -5.53 -4.72
C HIS A 36 2.19 -5.51 -4.44
N SER A 37 1.69 -6.41 -3.59
CA SER A 37 0.27 -6.40 -3.20
C SER A 37 -0.16 -5.11 -2.49
N ALA A 38 0.73 -4.50 -1.71
CA ALA A 38 0.45 -3.22 -1.06
C ALA A 38 0.40 -2.07 -2.08
N VAL A 39 1.25 -2.10 -3.12
CA VAL A 39 1.23 -1.13 -4.23
C VAL A 39 -0.06 -1.26 -5.03
N GLU A 40 -0.44 -2.49 -5.44
CA GLU A 40 -1.70 -2.73 -6.16
C GLU A 40 -2.91 -2.29 -5.34
N SER A 41 -2.92 -2.58 -4.03
CA SER A 41 -3.97 -2.11 -3.13
C SER A 41 -4.00 -0.57 -3.03
N ALA A 42 -2.83 0.08 -3.07
CA ALA A 42 -2.74 1.54 -3.08
C ALA A 42 -3.31 2.13 -4.37
N ILE A 43 -2.98 1.56 -5.54
CA ILE A 43 -3.50 1.96 -6.85
C ILE A 43 -5.01 1.77 -6.92
N ASN A 44 -5.51 0.59 -6.58
CA ASN A 44 -6.95 0.30 -6.57
C ASN A 44 -7.72 1.28 -5.69
N ALA A 45 -7.17 1.66 -4.54
CA ALA A 45 -7.83 2.64 -3.69
C ALA A 45 -7.73 4.08 -4.23
N LEU A 46 -6.78 4.42 -5.12
CA LEU A 46 -6.86 5.67 -5.88
C LEU A 46 -7.98 5.62 -6.94
N GLU A 47 -8.19 4.48 -7.60
CA GLU A 47 -9.28 4.27 -8.56
C GLU A 47 -10.65 4.43 -7.88
N VAL A 48 -10.84 3.85 -6.70
CA VAL A 48 -12.05 4.07 -5.88
C VAL A 48 -12.29 5.56 -5.58
N HIS A 49 -11.22 6.37 -5.50
CA HIS A 49 -11.29 7.83 -5.30
C HIS A 49 -11.31 8.63 -6.61
N GLY A 50 -11.63 7.98 -7.74
CA GLY A 50 -11.90 8.62 -9.02
C GLY A 50 -10.69 8.76 -9.95
N LEU A 51 -9.59 8.04 -9.71
CA LEU A 51 -8.44 8.02 -10.62
C LEU A 51 -8.80 7.49 -12.01
N ASP A 52 -9.79 6.61 -12.11
CA ASP A 52 -10.27 5.96 -13.34
C ASP A 52 -11.25 6.84 -14.17
N ARG A 53 -11.63 8.02 -13.65
CA ARG A 53 -12.62 8.89 -14.27
C ARG A 53 -12.04 10.25 -14.62
N CYS A 54 -11.98 10.55 -15.92
CA CYS A 54 -11.60 11.87 -16.44
C CYS A 54 -12.62 12.31 -17.52
N PRO A 55 -13.68 13.04 -17.14
CA PRO A 55 -14.67 13.60 -18.08
C PRO A 55 -14.09 14.68 -19.00
N ASP A 56 -13.03 15.35 -18.56
CA ASP A 56 -12.35 16.39 -19.32
C ASP A 56 -11.40 15.80 -20.36
N HIS A 57 -11.23 16.52 -21.46
CA HIS A 57 -10.26 16.18 -22.50
C HIS A 57 -8.91 16.89 -22.27
N GLY A 58 -7.83 16.23 -22.68
CA GLY A 58 -6.48 16.78 -22.66
C GLY A 58 -5.77 16.70 -21.32
N ILE A 59 -4.46 17.01 -21.35
CA ILE A 59 -3.55 16.80 -20.20
C ILE A 59 -3.92 17.61 -18.97
N ASN A 60 -4.51 18.80 -19.14
CA ASN A 60 -4.90 19.66 -18.02
C ASN A 60 -6.07 19.06 -17.24
N GLY A 61 -7.08 18.51 -17.93
CA GLY A 61 -8.16 17.75 -17.32
C GLY A 61 -7.63 16.54 -16.58
N PHE A 62 -6.83 15.71 -17.26
CA PHE A 62 -6.20 14.53 -16.67
C PHE A 62 -5.44 14.85 -15.37
N ARG A 63 -4.58 15.88 -15.38
CA ARG A 63 -3.83 16.29 -14.18
C ARG A 63 -4.74 16.68 -13.02
N ARG A 64 -5.84 17.40 -13.27
CA ARG A 64 -6.81 17.77 -12.22
C ARG A 64 -7.39 16.54 -11.53
N TYR A 65 -7.86 15.55 -12.30
CA TYR A 65 -8.50 14.36 -11.75
C TYR A 65 -7.51 13.45 -11.02
N VAL A 66 -6.29 13.27 -11.56
CA VAL A 66 -5.23 12.54 -10.84
C VAL A 66 -4.89 13.23 -9.53
N SER A 67 -4.70 14.55 -9.52
CA SER A 67 -4.43 15.30 -8.29
C SER A 67 -5.57 15.18 -7.28
N LEU A 68 -6.83 15.21 -7.73
CA LEU A 68 -7.99 15.05 -6.85
C LEU A 68 -8.06 13.66 -6.21
N ALA A 69 -7.83 12.59 -6.98
CA ALA A 69 -7.82 11.22 -6.46
C ALA A 69 -6.71 11.02 -5.40
N VAL A 70 -5.52 11.58 -5.65
CA VAL A 70 -4.41 11.57 -4.67
C VAL A 70 -4.78 12.34 -3.40
N LEU A 71 -5.35 13.54 -3.55
CA LEU A 71 -5.79 14.36 -2.41
C LEU A 71 -6.84 13.62 -1.57
N ALA A 72 -7.88 13.09 -2.20
CA ALA A 72 -8.93 12.33 -1.52
C ALA A 72 -8.37 11.13 -0.75
N ARG A 73 -7.45 10.37 -1.36
CA ARG A 73 -6.80 9.25 -0.68
C ARG A 73 -5.97 9.69 0.53
N ASN A 74 -5.25 10.80 0.41
CA ASN A 74 -4.44 11.34 1.51
C ASN A 74 -5.32 11.77 2.69
N VAL A 75 -6.45 12.41 2.44
CA VAL A 75 -7.44 12.78 3.48
C VAL A 75 -7.96 11.52 4.20
N GLN A 76 -8.35 10.49 3.45
CA GLN A 76 -8.78 9.22 4.04
C GLN A 76 -7.68 8.58 4.90
N LYS A 77 -6.43 8.58 4.41
CA LYS A 77 -5.27 8.03 5.13
C LYS A 77 -5.00 8.77 6.42
N LEU A 78 -5.08 10.11 6.40
CA LEU A 78 -4.92 10.92 7.61
C LEU A 78 -5.98 10.56 8.66
N GLY A 79 -7.25 10.45 8.25
CA GLY A 79 -8.33 10.03 9.15
C GLY A 79 -8.09 8.64 9.76
N ALA A 80 -7.62 7.68 8.96
CA ALA A 80 -7.29 6.35 9.45
C ALA A 80 -6.13 6.35 10.47
N LEU A 81 -5.12 7.20 10.27
CA LEU A 81 -4.00 7.34 11.21
C LEU A 81 -4.46 7.92 12.54
N LEU A 82 -5.26 8.98 12.52
CA LEU A 82 -5.81 9.59 13.73
C LEU A 82 -6.67 8.59 14.52
N TYR A 83 -7.54 7.86 13.82
CA TYR A 83 -8.37 6.82 14.45
C TYR A 83 -7.53 5.71 15.09
N GLN A 84 -6.45 5.29 14.43
CA GLN A 84 -5.55 4.26 14.96
C GLN A 84 -4.82 4.74 16.22
N GLN A 85 -4.34 5.99 16.23
CA GLN A 85 -3.73 6.61 17.40
C GLN A 85 -4.69 6.63 18.60
N GLU A 86 -5.92 7.11 18.38
CA GLU A 86 -6.94 7.16 19.44
C GLU A 86 -7.26 5.76 19.99
N LYS A 87 -7.36 4.76 19.11
CA LYS A 87 -7.60 3.37 19.51
C LYS A 87 -6.47 2.81 20.37
N GLU A 88 -5.22 3.10 20.03
CA GLU A 88 -4.04 2.68 20.80
C GLU A 88 -4.02 3.34 22.18
N GLU A 89 -4.31 4.64 22.26
CA GLU A 89 -4.43 5.37 23.52
C GLU A 89 -5.50 4.76 24.44
N ARG A 90 -6.71 4.54 23.90
CA ARG A 90 -7.81 3.89 24.63
C ARG A 90 -7.42 2.50 25.14
N PHE A 91 -6.72 1.71 24.31
CA PHE A 91 -6.22 0.40 24.72
C PHE A 91 -5.21 0.49 25.87
N HIS A 92 -4.26 1.42 25.80
CA HIS A 92 -3.29 1.65 26.87
C HIS A 92 -3.94 2.13 28.16
N GLN A 93 -4.92 3.03 28.08
CA GLN A 93 -5.70 3.49 29.23
C GLN A 93 -6.46 2.34 29.90
N ALA A 94 -7.17 1.52 29.11
CA ALA A 94 -7.89 0.34 29.61
C ALA A 94 -6.96 -0.70 30.27
N LYS A 95 -5.75 -0.88 29.72
CA LYS A 95 -4.75 -1.77 30.32
C LYS A 95 -4.22 -1.23 31.66
N ARG A 96 -4.02 0.09 31.76
CA ARG A 96 -3.59 0.76 33.00
C ARG A 96 -4.68 0.68 34.09
N SER A 97 -5.95 0.92 33.74
CA SER A 97 -7.05 0.83 34.71
C SER A 97 -7.21 -0.58 35.26
N ARG A 98 -7.14 -1.61 34.41
CA ARG A 98 -7.16 -3.03 34.86
C ARG A 98 -6.03 -3.38 35.80
N LYS A 99 -4.80 -2.88 35.56
CA LYS A 99 -3.66 -3.10 36.45
C LYS A 99 -3.77 -2.39 37.80
N LYS A 100 -4.53 -1.28 37.89
CA LYS A 100 -4.77 -0.56 39.15
C LYS A 100 -5.85 -1.21 40.00
N ALA A 101 -6.74 -1.99 39.38
CA ALA A 101 -7.86 -2.67 40.04
C ALA A 101 -7.54 -4.11 40.49
N ALA A 102 -6.35 -4.61 40.16
CA ALA A 102 -5.80 -5.90 40.60
C ALA A 102 -4.70 -5.65 41.62
#